data_AF-A0A8H4BM23-F1
#
_entry.id   AF-A0A8H4BM23-F1
#
_cell.length_a   1.000
_cell.length_b   1.000
_cell.length_c   1.000
_cell.angle_alpha   90.00
_cell.angle_beta   90.00
_cell.angle_gamma   90.00
#
_symmetry.space_group_name_H-M   'P 1'
#
loop_
_entity.id
_entity.type
_entity.pdbx_description
1 polymer ?
#
loop_
_entity_poly.entity_id
_entity_poly.type
_entity_poly.pdbx_seq_one_letter_code
_entity_poly.pdbx_strand_id
1 'polypeptide(L)'
;MAQHLKEFPQLEHLDIQLCNNVDLHRIDDLLEICPGSLKKISVLFRTIFEETPSVKQFDPKSSTRLHNIKLFELENNGPLNDEDLIYMMHRFPALQKISIYREEENCSTPTAKLGPQSADVICKFLQYLGNIPEVMLHDLKVAPDVMCTVIIKLSKYWRVNELETCGLPEWRDDSFAYFLADKKPNPSTSFAIKLELPSFGINPLYHVALKALSGQLTKLGVRGTLDEDQLLLEDHSVTEMAKSDIYNELLGRILDSTTRIKDIQLQALLINKLPASMATSVEKMQLNSLEINNCVFFPQMLNQLSQRLSFVKRFTFNNIATVSGNPSSGECKQETNIHMPYTAFDKICANYTGFVILLTLSTDTMTRYYACTGPELLEQVSKEEYSQMKNTTDGVPSINIICRDCNAITVFGGMGFGGNEVVLH
;
A
#
# COMPACT_ATOMS: atom_id res chain seq x y z
N MET A 1 -28.46 -24.34 -24.26
CA MET A 1 -28.75 -22.92 -23.95
C MET A 1 -27.87 -21.95 -24.74
N ALA A 2 -26.53 -22.12 -24.79
CA ALA A 2 -25.63 -21.17 -25.48
C ALA A 2 -25.94 -20.95 -26.99
N GLN A 3 -26.43 -21.95 -27.73
CA GLN A 3 -26.69 -21.87 -29.19
C GLN A 3 -27.69 -20.77 -29.64
N HIS A 4 -28.45 -20.19 -28.71
CA HIS A 4 -29.43 -19.12 -29.00
C HIS A 4 -28.86 -17.70 -28.80
N LEU A 5 -27.60 -17.54 -28.36
CA LEU A 5 -27.02 -16.20 -28.12
C LEU A 5 -27.03 -15.31 -29.37
N LYS A 6 -26.90 -15.89 -30.56
CA LYS A 6 -27.01 -15.20 -31.86
C LYS A 6 -28.39 -14.58 -32.13
N GLU A 7 -29.43 -15.02 -31.42
CA GLU A 7 -30.81 -14.54 -31.58
C GLU A 7 -31.05 -13.20 -30.86
N PHE A 8 -30.08 -12.72 -30.10
CA PHE A 8 -30.14 -11.46 -29.34
C PHE A 8 -29.25 -10.38 -29.99
N PRO A 9 -29.61 -9.78 -31.14
CA PRO A 9 -28.74 -8.86 -31.88
C PRO A 9 -28.39 -7.54 -31.15
N GLN A 10 -29.04 -7.30 -30.00
CA GLN A 10 -28.79 -6.14 -29.12
C GLN A 10 -28.02 -6.53 -27.86
N LEU A 11 -27.52 -7.77 -27.75
CA LEU A 11 -26.74 -8.19 -26.60
C LEU A 11 -25.43 -7.39 -26.55
N GLU A 12 -25.28 -6.53 -25.55
CA GLU A 12 -24.09 -5.71 -25.35
C GLU A 12 -23.19 -6.21 -24.22
N HIS A 13 -23.74 -7.01 -23.31
CA HIS A 13 -23.09 -7.49 -22.09
C HIS A 13 -23.33 -8.98 -21.90
N LEU A 14 -22.30 -9.69 -21.46
CA LEU A 14 -22.33 -11.13 -21.22
C LEU A 14 -21.53 -11.47 -19.96
N ASP A 15 -22.23 -12.11 -19.02
CA ASP A 15 -21.64 -12.69 -17.81
C ASP A 15 -21.45 -14.20 -17.98
N ILE A 16 -20.25 -14.68 -17.73
CA ILE A 16 -19.87 -16.09 -17.87
C ILE A 16 -19.38 -16.59 -16.51
N GLN A 17 -19.92 -17.71 -16.04
CA GLN A 17 -19.42 -18.40 -14.86
C GLN A 17 -18.69 -19.66 -15.31
N LEU A 18 -17.43 -19.79 -14.92
CA LEU A 18 -16.57 -20.94 -15.18
C LEU A 18 -16.22 -21.64 -13.87
N CYS A 19 -15.91 -22.93 -13.93
CA CYS A 19 -15.31 -23.62 -12.80
C CYS A 19 -13.81 -23.26 -12.70
N ASN A 20 -13.23 -23.19 -11.50
CA ASN A 20 -11.83 -22.80 -11.27
C ASN A 20 -10.76 -23.65 -12.01
N ASN A 21 -11.13 -24.83 -12.50
CA ASN A 21 -10.25 -25.76 -13.22
C ASN A 21 -10.46 -25.74 -14.74
N VAL A 22 -11.21 -24.77 -15.24
CA VAL A 22 -11.47 -24.55 -16.66
C VAL A 22 -10.55 -23.46 -17.15
N ASP A 23 -9.80 -23.70 -18.23
CA ASP A 23 -8.93 -22.67 -18.80
C ASP A 23 -9.77 -21.51 -19.36
N LEU A 24 -9.30 -20.26 -19.18
CA LEU A 24 -10.03 -19.06 -19.58
C LEU A 24 -10.41 -19.08 -21.07
N HIS A 25 -9.54 -19.60 -21.93
CA HIS A 25 -9.75 -19.64 -23.38
C HIS A 25 -10.94 -20.51 -23.81
N ARG A 26 -11.51 -21.34 -22.93
CA ARG A 26 -12.72 -22.14 -23.22
C ARG A 26 -13.98 -21.30 -23.41
N ILE A 27 -13.97 -20.03 -23.06
CA ILE A 27 -15.08 -19.13 -23.39
C ILE A 27 -15.20 -18.88 -24.90
N ASP A 28 -14.17 -19.21 -25.71
CA ASP A 28 -14.18 -18.94 -27.14
C ASP A 28 -15.34 -19.60 -27.87
N ASP A 29 -15.69 -20.85 -27.53
CA ASP A 29 -16.84 -21.56 -28.11
C ASP A 29 -18.15 -20.76 -27.94
N LEU A 30 -18.26 -20.04 -26.82
CA LEU A 30 -19.41 -19.21 -26.50
C LEU A 30 -19.31 -17.82 -27.13
N LEU A 31 -18.11 -17.26 -27.25
CA LEU A 31 -17.88 -15.96 -27.89
C LEU A 31 -18.05 -16.01 -29.41
N GLU A 32 -17.78 -17.15 -30.05
CA GLU A 32 -17.96 -17.33 -31.51
C GLU A 32 -19.41 -17.21 -31.97
N ILE A 33 -20.36 -17.54 -31.09
CA ILE A 33 -21.79 -17.47 -31.38
C ILE A 33 -22.44 -16.17 -30.88
N CYS A 34 -21.67 -15.29 -30.24
CA CYS A 34 -22.17 -14.01 -29.76
C CYS A 34 -22.35 -13.00 -30.92
N PRO A 35 -23.36 -12.11 -30.81
CA PRO A 35 -23.55 -11.07 -31.80
C PRO A 35 -22.43 -10.03 -31.76
N GLY A 36 -22.17 -9.40 -32.91
CA GLY A 36 -21.15 -8.35 -33.02
C GLY A 36 -21.44 -7.09 -32.19
N SER A 37 -22.63 -6.94 -31.61
CA SER A 37 -23.01 -5.88 -30.68
C SER A 37 -22.37 -5.99 -29.30
N LEU A 38 -21.76 -7.13 -28.96
CA LEU A 38 -21.17 -7.37 -27.65
C LEU A 38 -20.02 -6.38 -27.40
N LYS A 39 -20.05 -5.71 -26.24
CA LYS A 39 -19.08 -4.69 -25.82
C LYS A 39 -18.43 -5.02 -24.48
N LYS A 40 -19.12 -5.75 -23.60
CA LYS A 40 -18.63 -6.11 -22.26
C LYS A 40 -18.70 -7.62 -22.05
N ILE A 41 -17.64 -8.18 -21.48
CA ILE A 41 -17.57 -9.57 -21.02
C ILE A 41 -17.11 -9.54 -19.57
N SER A 42 -17.82 -10.24 -18.70
CA SER A 42 -17.39 -10.52 -17.33
C SER A 42 -17.30 -12.03 -17.14
N VAL A 43 -16.17 -12.51 -16.62
CA VAL A 43 -15.91 -13.92 -16.36
C VAL A 43 -15.67 -14.11 -14.87
N LEU A 44 -16.42 -15.02 -14.26
CA LEU A 44 -16.34 -15.37 -12.84
C LEU A 44 -15.93 -16.83 -12.69
N PHE A 45 -14.81 -17.08 -12.02
CA PHE A 45 -14.37 -18.41 -11.64
C PHE A 45 -14.99 -18.84 -10.29
N ARG A 46 -15.81 -19.89 -10.31
CA ARG A 46 -16.43 -20.51 -9.12
C ARG A 46 -15.76 -21.83 -8.76
N THR A 47 -15.55 -22.06 -7.47
CA THR A 47 -15.05 -23.33 -6.95
C THR A 47 -16.14 -24.39 -7.06
N ILE A 48 -16.03 -25.29 -8.03
CA ILE A 48 -16.88 -26.49 -8.16
C ILE A 48 -15.95 -27.71 -8.11
N PHE A 49 -16.27 -28.68 -7.23
CA PHE A 49 -15.44 -29.84 -6.87
C PHE A 49 -15.31 -30.93 -7.95
N GLU A 50 -15.58 -30.64 -9.22
CA GLU A 50 -15.51 -31.65 -10.28
C GLU A 50 -14.21 -31.52 -11.05
N GLU A 51 -13.35 -32.55 -10.99
CA GLU A 51 -12.13 -32.65 -11.80
C GLU A 51 -12.47 -32.70 -13.29
N THR A 52 -12.28 -31.60 -14.02
CA THR A 52 -12.29 -31.63 -15.48
C THR A 52 -10.88 -31.91 -16.02
N PRO A 53 -10.73 -32.79 -17.03
CA PRO A 53 -9.43 -33.05 -17.64
C PRO A 53 -8.88 -31.79 -18.31
N SER A 54 -7.58 -31.55 -18.10
CA SER A 54 -6.75 -30.60 -18.83
C SER A 54 -6.87 -30.85 -20.33
N VAL A 55 -7.14 -29.80 -21.11
CA VAL A 55 -7.27 -29.84 -22.57
C VAL A 55 -6.26 -28.87 -23.20
N LYS A 56 -5.98 -29.15 -24.48
CA LYS A 56 -5.12 -28.46 -25.44
C LYS A 56 -4.71 -27.02 -25.09
N GLN A 57 -3.39 -26.81 -25.11
CA GLN A 57 -2.72 -25.52 -25.14
C GLN A 57 -3.39 -24.53 -26.08
N PHE A 58 -3.57 -23.28 -25.61
CA PHE A 58 -4.10 -22.18 -26.42
C PHE A 58 -3.24 -21.95 -27.67
N ASP A 59 -3.87 -21.92 -28.86
CA ASP A 59 -3.22 -21.53 -30.12
C ASP A 59 -3.72 -20.14 -30.56
N PRO A 60 -2.89 -19.08 -30.43
CA PRO A 60 -3.27 -17.73 -30.85
C PRO A 60 -3.61 -17.63 -32.34
N LYS A 61 -3.14 -18.54 -33.19
CA LYS A 61 -3.40 -18.49 -34.64
C LYS A 61 -4.80 -18.94 -35.03
N SER A 62 -5.45 -19.76 -34.20
CA SER A 62 -6.78 -20.28 -34.46
C SER A 62 -7.89 -19.39 -33.90
N SER A 63 -7.60 -18.56 -32.89
CA SER A 63 -8.60 -17.68 -32.26
C SER A 63 -8.74 -16.33 -32.97
N THR A 64 -9.99 -15.93 -33.25
CA THR A 64 -10.33 -14.63 -33.84
C THR A 64 -10.02 -13.48 -32.87
N ARG A 65 -9.96 -12.23 -33.34
CA ARG A 65 -9.83 -11.06 -32.46
C ARG A 65 -11.15 -10.34 -32.29
N LEU A 66 -11.49 -9.99 -31.05
CA LEU A 66 -12.76 -9.34 -30.71
C LEU A 66 -12.56 -7.83 -30.50
N HIS A 67 -12.50 -7.08 -31.59
CA HIS A 67 -12.28 -5.63 -31.57
C HIS A 67 -13.44 -4.80 -30.99
N ASN A 68 -14.64 -5.39 -30.95
CA ASN A 68 -15.85 -4.72 -30.46
C ASN A 68 -15.93 -4.68 -28.93
N ILE A 69 -15.23 -5.60 -28.25
CA ILE A 69 -15.16 -5.66 -26.79
C ILE A 69 -14.34 -4.49 -26.27
N LYS A 70 -14.94 -3.68 -25.40
CA LYS A 70 -14.35 -2.50 -24.77
C LYS A 70 -14.08 -2.71 -23.28
N LEU A 71 -14.83 -3.59 -22.62
CA LEU A 71 -14.73 -3.82 -21.18
C LEU A 71 -14.56 -5.32 -20.93
N PHE A 72 -13.52 -5.69 -20.19
CA PHE A 72 -13.29 -7.06 -19.75
C PHE A 72 -13.11 -7.10 -18.23
N GLU A 73 -13.91 -7.92 -17.57
CA GLU A 73 -13.83 -8.16 -16.14
C GLU A 73 -13.54 -9.64 -15.89
N LEU A 74 -12.57 -9.92 -15.02
CA LEU A 74 -12.18 -11.26 -14.64
C LEU A 74 -12.10 -11.33 -13.11
N GLU A 75 -12.99 -12.11 -12.53
CA GLU A 75 -12.93 -12.50 -11.13
C GLU A 75 -12.31 -13.90 -11.06
N ASN A 76 -11.05 -13.96 -10.62
CA ASN A 76 -10.26 -15.17 -10.60
C ASN A 76 -9.91 -15.58 -9.17
N ASN A 77 -10.12 -16.86 -8.87
CA ASN A 77 -9.79 -17.48 -7.59
C ASN A 77 -8.43 -18.23 -7.63
N GLY A 78 -7.79 -18.33 -8.80
CA GLY A 78 -6.48 -18.97 -9.00
C GLY A 78 -5.43 -18.06 -9.67
N PRO A 79 -4.15 -18.47 -9.74
CA PRO A 79 -3.12 -17.67 -10.41
C PRO A 79 -3.28 -17.69 -11.93
N LEU A 80 -3.13 -16.52 -12.57
CA LEU A 80 -3.06 -16.40 -14.03
C LEU A 80 -1.76 -17.03 -14.57
N ASN A 81 -1.86 -17.91 -15.55
CA ASN A 81 -0.69 -18.51 -16.22
C ASN A 81 -0.34 -17.75 -17.52
N ASP A 82 0.78 -18.11 -18.16
CA ASP A 82 1.22 -17.47 -19.42
C ASP A 82 0.18 -17.58 -20.55
N GLU A 83 -0.58 -18.68 -20.61
CA GLU A 83 -1.62 -18.87 -21.63
C GLU A 83 -2.80 -17.92 -21.42
N ASP A 84 -3.24 -17.70 -20.18
CA ASP A 84 -4.28 -16.73 -19.84
C ASP A 84 -3.86 -15.32 -20.25
N LEU A 85 -2.62 -14.95 -19.95
CA LEU A 85 -2.05 -13.64 -20.31
C LEU A 85 -2.01 -13.47 -21.84
N ILE A 86 -1.54 -14.48 -22.57
CA ILE A 86 -1.46 -14.47 -24.03
C ILE A 86 -2.86 -14.41 -24.66
N TYR A 87 -3.81 -15.19 -24.11
CA TYR A 87 -5.20 -15.18 -24.52
C TYR A 87 -5.80 -13.78 -24.42
N MET A 88 -5.70 -13.14 -23.25
CA MET A 88 -6.24 -11.79 -23.03
C MET A 88 -5.64 -10.76 -24.00
N MET A 89 -4.31 -10.76 -24.16
CA MET A 89 -3.63 -9.84 -25.08
C MET A 89 -4.08 -9.99 -26.53
N HIS A 90 -4.26 -11.24 -26.99
CA HIS A 90 -4.59 -11.51 -28.38
C HIS A 90 -6.08 -11.35 -28.67
N ARG A 91 -6.94 -11.87 -27.79
CA ARG A 91 -8.39 -11.93 -28.00
C ARG A 91 -9.06 -10.57 -27.85
N PHE A 92 -8.57 -9.72 -26.94
CA PHE A 92 -9.18 -8.43 -26.61
C PHE A 92 -8.27 -7.23 -26.94
N PRO A 93 -7.88 -6.99 -28.20
CA PRO A 93 -6.87 -5.98 -28.53
C PRO A 93 -7.35 -4.51 -28.39
N ALA A 94 -8.64 -4.26 -28.21
CA ALA A 94 -9.25 -2.92 -28.31
C ALA A 94 -9.96 -2.48 -27.01
N LEU A 95 -9.54 -3.02 -25.86
CA LEU A 95 -10.10 -2.69 -24.55
C LEU A 95 -9.91 -1.22 -24.19
N GLN A 96 -10.95 -0.65 -23.58
CA GLN A 96 -10.95 0.64 -22.90
C GLN A 96 -10.79 0.48 -21.39
N LYS A 97 -11.31 -0.62 -20.84
CA LYS A 97 -11.19 -0.99 -19.43
C LYS A 97 -10.90 -2.48 -19.27
N ILE A 98 -10.02 -2.79 -18.34
CA ILE A 98 -9.82 -4.14 -17.83
C ILE A 98 -9.82 -4.14 -16.31
N SER A 99 -10.51 -5.11 -15.71
CA SER A 99 -10.52 -5.32 -14.26
C SER A 99 -10.30 -6.79 -13.97
N ILE A 100 -9.20 -7.10 -13.28
CA ILE A 100 -8.83 -8.44 -12.84
C ILE A 100 -8.73 -8.37 -11.33
N TYR A 101 -9.58 -9.09 -10.61
CA TYR A 101 -9.63 -9.07 -9.15
C TYR A 101 -9.91 -10.48 -8.62
N ARG A 102 -9.63 -10.65 -7.32
CA ARG A 102 -9.88 -11.88 -6.58
C ARG A 102 -11.08 -11.69 -5.66
N GLU A 103 -11.89 -12.73 -5.48
CA GLU A 103 -12.95 -12.74 -4.48
C GLU A 103 -12.33 -12.63 -3.07
N GLU A 104 -12.63 -11.55 -2.35
CA GLU A 104 -12.11 -11.27 -1.01
C GLU A 104 -12.89 -12.03 0.09
N GLU A 105 -13.13 -13.35 -0.03
CA GLU A 105 -13.81 -14.10 1.05
C GLU A 105 -13.25 -15.50 1.31
N ASN A 106 -12.71 -15.67 2.52
CA ASN A 106 -12.76 -16.89 3.37
C ASN A 106 -12.28 -18.25 2.85
N CYS A 107 -11.74 -18.36 1.64
CA CYS A 107 -11.29 -19.65 1.15
C CYS A 107 -9.82 -19.90 1.52
N SER A 108 -9.65 -20.58 2.66
CA SER A 108 -8.52 -21.47 2.91
C SER A 108 -8.49 -22.58 1.85
N THR A 109 -8.12 -22.23 0.61
CA THR A 109 -8.02 -23.18 -0.51
C THR A 109 -6.62 -23.20 -1.10
N PRO A 110 -6.23 -24.35 -1.66
CA PRO A 110 -4.86 -24.83 -1.64
C PRO A 110 -3.94 -23.96 -2.50
N THR A 111 -2.67 -23.99 -2.13
CA THR A 111 -1.49 -23.66 -2.92
C THR A 111 -1.51 -24.39 -4.28
N ALA A 112 -2.36 -23.95 -5.21
CA ALA A 112 -2.24 -24.31 -6.61
C ALA A 112 -0.84 -23.85 -7.02
N LYS A 113 0.02 -24.82 -7.33
CA LYS A 113 1.38 -24.53 -7.80
C LYS A 113 1.26 -23.61 -9.00
N LEU A 114 1.94 -22.47 -8.95
CA LEU A 114 2.02 -21.64 -10.14
C LEU A 114 2.57 -22.48 -11.28
N GLY A 115 1.84 -22.48 -12.41
CA GLY A 115 2.41 -22.92 -13.67
C GLY A 115 3.64 -22.07 -14.02
N PRO A 116 4.49 -22.52 -14.94
CA PRO A 116 5.62 -21.74 -15.39
C PRO A 116 5.14 -20.39 -15.94
N GLN A 117 5.62 -19.30 -15.34
CA GLN A 117 5.40 -17.94 -15.82
C GLN A 117 6.71 -17.38 -16.38
N SER A 118 6.67 -16.88 -17.61
CA SER A 118 7.82 -16.24 -18.23
C SER A 118 7.83 -14.74 -17.97
N ALA A 119 8.98 -14.22 -17.55
CA ALA A 119 9.19 -12.78 -17.41
C ALA A 119 8.84 -12.02 -18.70
N ASP A 120 9.08 -12.62 -19.88
CA ASP A 120 8.80 -11.98 -21.17
C ASP A 120 7.31 -11.93 -21.49
N VAL A 121 6.55 -12.96 -21.11
CA VAL A 121 5.09 -12.96 -21.29
C VAL A 121 4.45 -11.93 -20.38
N ILE A 122 4.84 -11.91 -19.09
CA ILE A 122 4.37 -10.91 -18.13
C ILE A 122 4.70 -9.50 -18.62
N CYS A 123 5.93 -9.25 -19.09
CA CYS A 123 6.30 -7.91 -19.57
C CYS A 123 5.48 -7.47 -20.79
N LYS A 124 5.19 -8.37 -21.73
CA LYS A 124 4.30 -8.07 -22.87
C LYS A 124 2.88 -7.78 -22.40
N PHE A 125 2.38 -8.55 -21.43
CA PHE A 125 1.06 -8.33 -20.85
C PHE A 125 0.95 -6.95 -20.20
N LEU A 126 1.94 -6.56 -19.40
CA LEU A 126 1.94 -5.24 -18.76
C LEU A 126 2.13 -4.10 -19.78
N GLN A 127 2.89 -4.30 -20.86
CA GLN A 127 2.91 -3.34 -21.97
C GLN A 127 1.54 -3.19 -22.63
N TYR A 128 0.84 -4.29 -22.83
CA TYR A 128 -0.54 -4.29 -23.33
C TYR A 128 -1.47 -3.51 -22.39
N LEU A 129 -1.42 -3.77 -21.07
CA LEU A 129 -2.18 -2.99 -20.07
C LEU A 129 -1.83 -1.49 -20.10
N GLY A 130 -0.57 -1.14 -20.35
CA GLY A 130 -0.10 0.24 -20.49
C GLY A 130 -0.90 1.05 -21.52
N ASN A 131 -1.37 0.40 -22.58
CA ASN A 131 -2.15 1.01 -23.66
C ASN A 131 -3.65 1.12 -23.34
N ILE A 132 -4.15 0.42 -22.33
CA ILE A 132 -5.55 0.48 -21.92
C ILE A 132 -5.77 1.74 -21.06
N PRO A 133 -6.80 2.55 -21.34
CA PRO A 133 -7.12 3.75 -20.57
C PRO A 133 -7.37 3.51 -19.08
N GLU A 134 -8.16 2.50 -18.74
CA GLU A 134 -8.52 2.15 -17.36
C GLU A 134 -8.10 0.71 -17.04
N VAL A 135 -7.30 0.54 -16.00
CA VAL A 135 -6.75 -0.77 -15.59
C VAL A 135 -6.94 -0.92 -14.09
N MET A 136 -7.45 -2.08 -13.69
CA MET A 136 -7.40 -2.58 -12.32
C MET A 136 -6.88 -4.01 -12.39
N LEU A 137 -5.68 -4.23 -11.86
CA LEU A 137 -5.04 -5.55 -11.80
C LEU A 137 -4.73 -5.82 -10.34
N HIS A 138 -5.52 -6.65 -9.67
CA HIS A 138 -5.36 -6.97 -8.25
C HIS A 138 -5.00 -8.44 -7.99
N ASP A 139 -4.60 -9.19 -9.02
CA ASP A 139 -4.30 -10.63 -8.89
C ASP A 139 -3.19 -11.12 -9.85
N LEU A 140 -2.03 -10.45 -9.86
CA LEU A 140 -0.85 -10.97 -10.55
C LEU A 140 0.15 -11.54 -9.55
N LYS A 141 0.05 -12.85 -9.30
CA LYS A 141 1.00 -13.63 -8.50
C LYS A 141 2.19 -14.05 -9.36
N VAL A 142 3.42 -13.78 -8.91
CA VAL A 142 4.66 -14.04 -9.66
C VAL A 142 5.78 -14.45 -8.71
N ALA A 143 6.73 -15.28 -9.18
CA ALA A 143 7.95 -15.56 -8.44
C ALA A 143 8.79 -14.28 -8.20
N PRO A 144 9.42 -14.09 -7.02
CA PRO A 144 10.12 -12.84 -6.69
C PRO A 144 11.27 -12.47 -7.66
N ASP A 145 12.01 -13.43 -8.18
CA ASP A 145 13.10 -13.23 -9.14
C ASP A 145 12.59 -12.71 -10.49
N VAL A 146 11.48 -13.28 -10.99
CA VAL A 146 10.79 -12.83 -12.19
C VAL A 146 10.26 -11.41 -11.99
N MET A 147 9.68 -11.13 -10.83
CA MET A 147 9.14 -9.81 -10.49
C MET A 147 10.21 -8.70 -10.51
N CYS A 148 11.45 -8.98 -10.08
CA CYS A 148 12.56 -8.01 -10.20
C CYS A 148 12.73 -7.56 -11.66
N THR A 149 12.78 -8.54 -12.56
CA THR A 149 12.96 -8.29 -14.00
C THR A 149 11.79 -7.52 -14.58
N VAL A 150 10.57 -7.87 -14.17
CA VAL A 150 9.35 -7.21 -14.57
C VAL A 150 9.38 -5.74 -14.17
N ILE A 151 9.71 -5.40 -12.92
CA ILE A 151 9.74 -4.00 -12.44
C ILE A 151 10.79 -3.15 -13.18
N ILE A 152 11.99 -3.70 -13.43
CA ILE A 152 13.04 -3.01 -14.20
C ILE A 152 12.58 -2.72 -15.63
N LYS A 153 11.86 -3.65 -16.26
CA LYS A 153 11.33 -3.46 -17.61
C LYS A 153 10.16 -2.46 -17.58
N LEU A 154 9.24 -2.60 -16.63
CA LEU A 154 8.07 -1.73 -16.45
C LEU A 154 8.44 -0.26 -16.31
N SER A 155 9.48 0.06 -15.53
CA SER A 155 9.89 1.45 -15.28
C SER A 155 10.25 2.23 -16.55
N LYS A 156 10.52 1.53 -17.67
CA LYS A 156 10.81 2.12 -18.97
C LYS A 156 9.56 2.47 -19.79
N TYR A 157 8.43 1.82 -19.53
CA TYR A 157 7.21 1.91 -20.34
C TYR A 157 6.06 2.58 -19.61
N TRP A 158 6.00 2.41 -18.29
CA TRP A 158 4.93 2.95 -17.46
C TRP A 158 5.40 4.23 -16.77
N ARG A 159 4.47 5.20 -16.72
CA ARG A 159 4.59 6.32 -15.81
C ARG A 159 3.99 5.91 -14.47
N VAL A 160 4.82 5.83 -13.42
CA VAL A 160 4.39 5.42 -12.08
C VAL A 160 4.57 6.60 -11.14
N ASN A 161 3.49 7.04 -10.49
CA ASN A 161 3.52 8.16 -9.55
C ASN A 161 3.35 7.73 -8.09
N GLU A 162 2.73 6.56 -7.85
CA GLU A 162 2.47 6.02 -6.53
C GLU A 162 3.00 4.58 -6.45
N LEU A 163 3.76 4.30 -5.39
CA LEU A 163 4.22 2.95 -5.07
C LEU A 163 3.88 2.68 -3.61
N GLU A 164 3.17 1.59 -3.34
CA GLU A 164 3.00 1.04 -2.01
C GLU A 164 3.68 -0.33 -1.95
N THR A 165 4.38 -0.61 -0.86
CA THR A 165 4.95 -1.93 -0.63
C THR A 165 4.53 -2.48 0.71
N CYS A 166 4.01 -3.70 0.69
CA CYS A 166 3.44 -4.37 1.85
C CYS A 166 4.20 -5.65 2.15
N GLY A 167 4.53 -5.91 3.41
CA GLY A 167 4.92 -7.26 3.84
C GLY A 167 3.70 -8.19 3.83
N LEU A 168 3.87 -9.42 3.36
CA LEU A 168 2.86 -10.47 3.49
C LEU A 168 2.85 -11.00 4.93
N PRO A 169 1.66 -11.13 5.54
CA PRO A 169 1.55 -11.76 6.85
C PRO A 169 1.86 -13.25 6.76
N GLU A 170 2.35 -13.84 7.85
CA GLU A 170 2.91 -15.21 7.88
C GLU A 170 1.92 -16.32 7.48
N TRP A 171 0.61 -16.04 7.54
CA TRP A 171 -0.44 -16.96 7.12
C TRP A 171 -0.67 -17.00 5.59
N ARG A 172 -0.12 -16.05 4.82
CA ARG A 172 -0.14 -16.09 3.35
C ARG A 172 1.08 -16.84 2.82
N ASP A 173 0.93 -17.46 1.65
CA ASP A 173 2.00 -18.16 0.93
C ASP A 173 3.19 -17.22 0.64
N ASP A 174 4.23 -17.36 1.47
CA ASP A 174 5.46 -16.55 1.51
C ASP A 174 6.42 -16.88 0.35
N SER A 175 5.99 -17.66 -0.65
CA SER A 175 6.82 -18.07 -1.78
C SER A 175 6.71 -17.14 -2.99
N PHE A 176 5.75 -16.20 -3.00
CA PHE A 176 5.43 -15.39 -4.17
C PHE A 176 5.24 -13.91 -3.85
N ALA A 177 5.49 -13.07 -4.84
CA ALA A 177 5.15 -11.65 -4.82
C ALA A 177 3.83 -11.41 -5.53
N TYR A 178 3.03 -10.48 -5.02
CA TYR A 178 1.78 -10.03 -5.65
C TYR A 178 1.99 -8.63 -6.21
N PHE A 179 1.65 -8.47 -7.49
CA PHE A 179 1.68 -7.19 -8.18
C PHE A 179 0.26 -6.70 -8.40
N LEU A 180 -0.01 -5.53 -7.85
CA LEU A 180 -1.26 -4.83 -8.05
C LEU A 180 -0.98 -3.52 -8.77
N ALA A 181 -1.82 -3.18 -9.75
CA ALA A 181 -1.69 -1.94 -10.50
C ALA A 181 -3.05 -1.36 -10.87
N ASP A 182 -3.18 -0.06 -10.62
CA ASP A 182 -4.35 0.72 -10.96
C ASP A 182 -3.97 1.89 -11.87
N LYS A 183 -4.75 2.09 -12.92
CA LYS A 183 -4.71 3.25 -13.80
C LYS A 183 -6.12 3.75 -14.00
N LYS A 184 -6.41 4.94 -13.48
CA LYS A 184 -7.72 5.59 -13.63
C LYS A 184 -7.78 6.37 -14.94
N PRO A 185 -8.96 6.53 -15.56
CA PRO A 185 -9.09 7.41 -16.71
C PRO A 185 -8.73 8.86 -16.34
N ASN A 186 -8.30 9.61 -17.37
CA ASN A 186 -7.96 11.04 -17.38
C ASN A 186 -8.52 11.84 -16.17
N PRO A 187 -7.69 12.57 -15.39
CA PRO A 187 -6.39 13.12 -15.77
C PRO A 187 -5.17 12.21 -15.54
N SER A 188 -5.32 11.05 -14.88
CA SER A 188 -4.15 10.24 -14.50
C SER A 188 -3.75 9.25 -15.59
N THR A 189 -2.80 9.60 -16.43
CA THR A 189 -2.11 8.62 -17.29
C THR A 189 -1.13 7.72 -16.53
N SER A 190 -0.96 7.96 -15.22
CA SER A 190 0.04 7.28 -14.39
C SER A 190 -0.59 6.11 -13.64
N PHE A 191 0.22 5.08 -13.43
CA PHE A 191 -0.12 3.92 -12.61
C PHE A 191 0.20 4.17 -11.13
N ALA A 192 -0.71 3.73 -10.27
CA ALA A 192 -0.44 3.42 -8.87
C ALA A 192 -0.12 1.91 -8.78
N ILE A 193 1.01 1.56 -8.15
CA ILE A 193 1.45 0.18 -8.01
C ILE A 193 1.48 -0.19 -6.53
N LYS A 194 0.94 -1.35 -6.18
CA LYS A 194 1.11 -1.97 -4.87
C LYS A 194 1.82 -3.31 -5.03
N LEU A 195 2.89 -3.52 -4.26
CA LEU A 195 3.67 -4.76 -4.25
C LEU A 195 3.52 -5.43 -2.89
N GLU A 196 2.94 -6.62 -2.85
CA GLU A 196 2.88 -7.42 -1.62
C GLU A 196 3.98 -8.48 -1.68
N LEU A 197 4.91 -8.41 -0.72
CA LEU A 197 6.18 -9.12 -0.76
C LEU A 197 6.30 -10.12 0.39
N PRO A 198 6.86 -11.30 0.15
CA PRO A 198 7.07 -12.26 1.21
C PRO A 198 8.05 -11.73 2.24
N SER A 199 7.78 -12.07 3.51
CA SER A 199 8.44 -11.49 4.69
C SER A 199 9.97 -11.63 4.67
N PHE A 200 10.49 -12.72 4.07
CA PHE A 200 11.93 -13.01 3.99
C PHE A 200 12.60 -12.61 2.66
N GLY A 201 11.84 -12.05 1.70
CA GLY A 201 12.31 -11.67 0.37
C GLY A 201 12.29 -10.16 0.09
N ILE A 202 11.97 -9.33 1.10
CA ILE A 202 11.74 -7.90 0.93
C ILE A 202 12.96 -7.20 0.33
N ASN A 203 14.19 -7.56 0.73
CA ASN A 203 15.34 -6.71 0.46
C ASN A 203 15.69 -6.53 -1.04
N PRO A 204 15.85 -7.57 -1.88
CA PRO A 204 16.28 -7.38 -3.26
C PRO A 204 15.19 -6.78 -4.16
N LEU A 205 13.97 -7.33 -4.10
CA LEU A 205 12.88 -6.89 -4.98
C LEU A 205 12.51 -5.43 -4.72
N TYR A 206 12.51 -5.07 -3.45
CA TYR A 206 12.14 -3.74 -3.03
C TYR A 206 13.19 -2.69 -3.41
N HIS A 207 14.48 -3.00 -3.20
CA HIS A 207 15.57 -2.16 -3.68
C HIS A 207 15.53 -1.99 -5.20
N VAL A 208 15.24 -3.05 -5.94
CA VAL A 208 15.08 -3.00 -7.39
C VAL A 208 13.92 -2.09 -7.77
N ALA A 209 12.78 -2.22 -7.11
CA ALA A 209 11.58 -1.43 -7.40
C ALA A 209 11.82 0.07 -7.20
N LEU A 210 12.37 0.44 -6.04
CA LEU A 210 12.66 1.84 -5.75
C LEU A 210 13.74 2.40 -6.66
N LYS A 211 14.82 1.66 -6.90
CA LYS A 211 15.87 2.13 -7.82
C LYS A 211 15.33 2.32 -9.23
N ALA A 212 14.42 1.46 -9.68
CA ALA A 212 13.84 1.53 -11.02
C ALA A 212 12.81 2.67 -11.14
N LEU A 213 12.05 2.97 -10.09
CA LEU A 213 10.90 3.87 -10.14
C LEU A 213 11.14 5.25 -9.48
N SER A 214 12.16 5.41 -8.63
CA SER A 214 12.38 6.61 -7.80
C SER A 214 12.35 7.92 -8.57
N GLY A 215 12.85 7.94 -9.81
CA GLY A 215 12.83 9.13 -10.67
C GLY A 215 11.42 9.62 -11.05
N GLN A 216 10.37 8.85 -10.80
CA GLN A 216 8.98 9.12 -11.21
C GLN A 216 8.01 9.26 -10.04
N LEU A 217 8.34 8.71 -8.86
CA LEU A 217 7.45 8.63 -7.71
C LEU A 217 7.22 10.01 -7.07
N THR A 218 5.94 10.31 -6.84
CA THR A 218 5.50 11.45 -6.02
C THR A 218 4.94 11.00 -4.69
N LYS A 219 4.42 9.77 -4.61
CA LYS A 219 3.89 9.17 -3.38
C LYS A 219 4.52 7.82 -3.11
N LEU A 220 4.79 7.55 -1.85
CA LEU A 220 5.35 6.29 -1.39
C LEU A 220 4.66 5.80 -0.12
N GLY A 221 4.18 4.56 -0.15
CA GLY A 221 3.63 3.84 0.99
C GLY A 221 4.51 2.65 1.38
N VAL A 222 4.71 2.46 2.67
CA VAL A 222 5.43 1.31 3.23
C VAL A 222 4.59 0.73 4.34
N ARG A 223 4.15 -0.51 4.15
CA ARG A 223 3.31 -1.25 5.09
C ARG A 223 4.03 -2.50 5.57
N GLY A 224 4.20 -2.62 6.88
CA GLY A 224 4.73 -3.83 7.50
C GLY A 224 3.64 -4.82 7.88
N THR A 225 4.01 -5.76 8.74
CA THR A 225 3.15 -6.85 9.22
C THR A 225 2.95 -6.79 10.73
N LEU A 226 3.33 -5.69 11.39
CA LEU A 226 3.20 -5.57 12.84
C LEU A 226 1.72 -5.57 13.21
N ASP A 227 1.34 -6.48 14.10
CA ASP A 227 -0.04 -6.56 14.60
C ASP A 227 -0.31 -5.44 15.62
N GLU A 228 -1.55 -4.98 15.72
CA GLU A 228 -1.94 -3.97 16.71
C GLU A 228 -1.71 -4.48 18.14
N ASP A 229 -1.92 -5.77 18.38
CA ASP A 229 -1.65 -6.41 19.68
C ASP A 229 -0.14 -6.47 20.01
N GLN A 230 0.72 -6.49 18.99
CA GLN A 230 2.18 -6.46 19.14
C GLN A 230 2.73 -5.05 19.39
N LEU A 231 1.95 -3.98 19.15
CA LEU A 231 2.33 -2.61 19.51
C LEU A 231 2.49 -2.41 21.02
N LEU A 232 1.84 -3.26 21.81
CA LEU A 232 1.81 -3.18 23.28
C LEU A 232 2.89 -4.03 23.95
N LEU A 233 3.59 -4.89 23.20
CA LEU A 233 4.61 -5.80 23.71
C LEU A 233 6.01 -5.22 23.47
N GLU A 234 6.80 -5.03 24.53
CA GLU A 234 8.18 -4.51 24.42
C GLU A 234 9.17 -5.54 23.84
N ASP A 235 8.82 -6.84 23.89
CA ASP A 235 9.62 -7.94 23.37
C ASP A 235 9.27 -8.25 21.90
N HIS A 236 9.83 -7.46 20.99
CA HIS A 236 9.80 -7.79 19.57
C HIS A 236 10.73 -8.97 19.26
N SER A 237 10.24 -9.92 18.48
CA SER A 237 11.00 -11.10 18.06
C SER A 237 12.23 -10.73 17.23
N VAL A 238 13.24 -11.61 17.23
CA VAL A 238 14.45 -11.47 16.39
C VAL A 238 14.09 -11.27 14.91
N THR A 239 13.02 -11.92 14.46
CA THR A 239 12.50 -11.83 13.10
C THR A 239 11.95 -10.43 12.79
N GLU A 240 11.22 -9.80 13.71
CA GLU A 240 10.71 -8.43 13.55
C GLU A 240 11.83 -7.39 13.55
N MET A 241 12.86 -7.58 14.38
CA MET A 241 14.05 -6.73 14.36
C MET A 241 14.81 -6.85 13.02
N ALA A 242 14.93 -8.05 12.45
CA ALA A 242 15.55 -8.23 11.14
C ALA A 242 14.73 -7.56 10.01
N LYS A 243 13.40 -7.62 10.06
CA LYS A 243 12.52 -6.88 9.14
C LYS A 243 12.66 -5.36 9.31
N SER A 244 12.85 -4.88 10.55
CA SER A 244 13.08 -3.45 10.86
C SER A 244 14.30 -2.90 10.12
N ASP A 245 15.41 -3.63 10.09
CA ASP A 245 16.64 -3.15 9.41
C ASP A 245 16.44 -2.93 7.90
N ILE A 246 15.56 -3.69 7.25
CA ILE A 246 15.21 -3.50 5.83
C ILE A 246 14.42 -2.19 5.65
N TYR A 247 13.42 -1.94 6.50
CA TYR A 247 12.64 -0.69 6.47
C TYR A 247 13.48 0.54 6.86
N ASN A 248 14.44 0.37 7.76
CA ASN A 248 15.42 1.38 8.14
C ASN A 248 16.27 1.80 6.93
N GLU A 249 16.91 0.84 6.26
CA GLU A 249 17.77 1.08 5.09
C GLU A 249 17.02 1.79 3.96
N LEU A 250 15.81 1.30 3.71
CA LEU A 250 14.88 1.90 2.79
C LEU A 250 14.67 3.40 3.05
N LEU A 251 14.21 3.75 4.26
CA LEU A 251 13.83 5.11 4.56
C LEU A 251 15.04 6.03 4.40
N GLY A 252 16.22 5.55 4.80
CA GLY A 252 17.47 6.23 4.52
C GLY A 252 17.66 6.55 3.05
N ARG A 253 17.52 5.57 2.15
CA ARG A 253 17.70 5.76 0.70
C ARG A 253 16.67 6.71 0.09
N ILE A 254 15.39 6.60 0.47
CA ILE A 254 14.33 7.48 -0.04
C ILE A 254 14.68 8.94 0.26
N LEU A 255 15.00 9.21 1.52
CA LEU A 255 15.30 10.55 2.03
C LEU A 255 16.59 11.11 1.43
N ASP A 256 17.55 10.26 1.06
CA ASP A 256 18.84 10.68 0.51
C ASP A 256 18.85 10.85 -1.01
N SER A 257 17.93 10.19 -1.75
CA SER A 257 18.04 10.08 -3.22
C SER A 257 16.83 10.51 -4.02
N THR A 258 15.73 10.92 -3.38
CA THR A 258 14.46 11.13 -4.08
C THR A 258 13.80 12.49 -3.79
N THR A 259 14.19 13.53 -4.54
CA THR A 259 13.67 14.90 -4.35
C THR A 259 12.23 15.12 -4.84
N ARG A 260 11.69 14.18 -5.64
CA ARG A 260 10.35 14.25 -6.24
C ARG A 260 9.22 13.75 -5.34
N ILE A 261 9.53 12.90 -4.38
CA ILE A 261 8.53 12.39 -3.44
C ILE A 261 8.00 13.58 -2.63
N LYS A 262 6.68 13.62 -2.45
CA LYS A 262 5.96 14.65 -1.68
C LYS A 262 5.09 14.04 -0.60
N ASP A 263 4.64 12.80 -0.78
CA ASP A 263 3.79 12.11 0.16
C ASP A 263 4.46 10.80 0.60
N ILE A 264 4.60 10.60 1.92
CA ILE A 264 5.15 9.38 2.52
C ILE A 264 4.12 8.83 3.52
N GLN A 265 3.79 7.56 3.40
CA GLN A 265 2.92 6.83 4.34
C GLN A 265 3.66 5.62 4.92
N LEU A 266 3.69 5.51 6.24
CA LEU A 266 4.33 4.44 7.00
C LEU A 266 3.26 3.77 7.88
N GLN A 267 3.09 2.46 7.74
CA GLN A 267 2.03 1.73 8.44
C GLN A 267 2.49 0.37 8.98
N ALA A 268 2.15 0.01 10.22
CA ALA A 268 2.43 -1.33 10.77
C ALA A 268 3.93 -1.70 10.75
N LEU A 269 4.81 -0.73 11.03
CA LEU A 269 6.26 -0.88 10.96
C LEU A 269 6.92 -0.77 12.34
N LEU A 270 7.97 -1.55 12.56
CA LEU A 270 8.97 -1.33 13.61
C LEU A 270 10.18 -0.64 12.98
N ILE A 271 10.51 0.59 13.40
CA ILE A 271 11.62 1.37 12.81
C ILE A 271 12.57 1.85 13.91
N ASN A 272 13.74 1.22 13.96
CA ASN A 272 14.68 1.37 15.06
C ASN A 272 15.65 2.53 14.88
N LYS A 273 16.16 2.74 13.66
CA LYS A 273 17.14 3.80 13.36
C LYS A 273 17.16 4.07 11.86
N LEU A 274 17.44 5.29 11.45
CA LEU A 274 17.85 5.54 10.06
C LEU A 274 19.35 5.22 9.93
N PRO A 275 19.79 4.65 8.79
CA PRO A 275 21.21 4.50 8.50
C PRO A 275 21.90 5.85 8.64
N ALA A 276 23.04 5.91 9.34
CA ALA A 276 23.88 7.09 9.31
C ALA A 276 24.21 7.38 7.84
N SER A 277 23.73 8.51 7.29
CA SER A 277 23.91 8.76 5.86
C SER A 277 25.41 8.88 5.57
N MET A 278 25.88 8.25 4.49
CA MET A 278 27.24 8.48 3.98
C MET A 278 27.38 9.82 3.25
N ALA A 279 26.26 10.48 2.93
CA ALA A 279 26.23 11.82 2.38
C ALA A 279 25.44 12.73 3.32
N THR A 280 26.09 13.78 3.82
CA THR A 280 25.40 14.98 4.29
C THR A 280 24.61 15.55 3.11
N SER A 281 23.36 15.11 2.93
CA SER A 281 22.47 15.73 1.96
C SER A 281 22.39 17.22 2.28
N VAL A 282 22.85 18.05 1.35
CA VAL A 282 22.86 19.52 1.49
C VAL A 282 21.44 20.08 1.36
N GLU A 283 20.53 19.34 0.71
CA GLU A 283 19.15 19.76 0.48
C GLU A 283 18.17 18.94 1.33
N LYS A 284 17.59 19.60 2.34
CA LYS A 284 16.51 19.01 3.14
C LYS A 284 15.22 18.93 2.32
N MET A 285 14.57 17.79 2.35
CA MET A 285 13.34 17.51 1.63
C MET A 285 12.14 18.28 2.21
N GLN A 286 11.16 18.57 1.36
CA GLN A 286 9.87 19.14 1.75
C GLN A 286 8.74 18.20 1.33
N LEU A 287 7.87 17.87 2.27
CA LEU A 287 6.74 16.96 2.08
C LEU A 287 5.42 17.73 2.11
N ASN A 288 4.49 17.30 1.26
CA ASN A 288 3.09 17.67 1.36
C ASN A 288 2.41 16.85 2.47
N SER A 289 2.74 15.56 2.58
CA SER A 289 2.17 14.67 3.59
C SER A 289 3.22 13.71 4.14
N LEU A 290 3.25 13.58 5.46
CA LEU A 290 3.90 12.48 6.18
C LEU A 290 2.85 11.82 7.08
N GLU A 291 2.56 10.55 6.83
CA GLU A 291 1.56 9.80 7.58
C GLU A 291 2.22 8.59 8.26
N ILE A 292 1.97 8.44 9.55
CA ILE A 292 2.57 7.40 10.38
C ILE A 292 1.49 6.72 11.23
N ASN A 293 1.15 5.48 10.90
CA ASN A 293 0.04 4.76 11.54
C ASN A 293 0.48 3.42 12.11
N ASN A 294 0.03 3.08 13.32
CA ASN A 294 0.26 1.76 13.93
C ASN A 294 1.73 1.33 13.86
N CYS A 295 2.65 2.24 14.18
CA CYS A 295 4.08 1.97 14.04
C CYS A 295 4.79 2.12 15.39
N VAL A 296 5.88 1.39 15.55
CA VAL A 296 6.79 1.47 16.70
C VAL A 296 8.05 2.19 16.27
N PHE A 297 8.38 3.29 16.95
CA PHE A 297 9.60 4.04 16.68
C PHE A 297 10.44 4.22 17.93
N PHE A 298 11.74 4.26 17.70
CA PHE A 298 12.69 4.76 18.69
C PHE A 298 12.80 6.27 18.54
N PRO A 299 12.84 7.06 19.64
CA PRO A 299 12.90 8.52 19.58
C PRO A 299 14.05 9.07 18.72
N GLN A 300 15.15 8.33 18.60
CA GLN A 300 16.30 8.69 17.77
C GLN A 300 15.98 8.74 16.27
N MET A 301 15.07 7.89 15.79
CA MET A 301 14.67 7.80 14.38
C MET A 301 14.00 9.10 13.92
N LEU A 302 13.05 9.63 14.69
CA LEU A 302 12.34 10.87 14.33
C LEU A 302 13.29 12.08 14.34
N ASN A 303 14.26 12.10 15.25
CA ASN A 303 15.30 13.13 15.26
C ASN A 303 16.17 13.04 13.99
N GLN A 304 16.60 11.85 13.61
CA GLN A 304 17.36 11.62 12.37
C GLN A 304 16.54 11.97 11.12
N LEU A 305 15.25 11.64 11.10
CA LEU A 305 14.32 12.01 10.03
C LEU A 305 14.23 13.53 9.92
N SER A 306 14.13 14.21 11.06
CA SER A 306 14.07 15.66 11.13
C SER A 306 15.31 16.35 10.60
N GLN A 307 16.48 15.72 10.64
CA GLN A 307 17.68 16.29 10.02
C GLN A 307 17.58 16.32 8.49
N ARG A 308 16.75 15.46 7.89
CA ARG A 308 16.56 15.33 6.44
C ARG A 308 15.33 16.05 5.90
N LEU A 309 14.35 16.35 6.76
CA LEU A 309 13.13 17.09 6.41
C LEU A 309 13.23 18.54 6.88
N SER A 310 12.94 19.50 5.99
CA SER A 310 12.89 20.92 6.37
C SER A 310 11.47 21.39 6.69
N PHE A 311 10.48 20.83 6.00
CA PHE A 311 9.09 21.22 6.12
C PHE A 311 8.15 20.07 5.74
N VAL A 312 7.06 19.95 6.49
CA VAL A 312 5.97 19.00 6.21
C VAL A 312 4.66 19.77 6.30
N LYS A 313 3.91 19.83 5.20
CA LYS A 313 2.62 20.54 5.20
C LYS A 313 1.59 19.85 6.09
N ARG A 314 1.46 18.53 5.99
CA ARG A 314 0.58 17.75 6.88
C ARG A 314 1.32 16.58 7.47
N PHE A 315 1.43 16.56 8.80
CA PHE A 315 1.92 15.41 9.54
C PHE A 315 0.74 14.75 10.25
N THR A 316 0.45 13.50 9.89
CA THR A 316 -0.61 12.72 10.53
C THR A 316 0.01 11.54 11.27
N PHE A 317 -0.41 11.33 12.50
CA PHE A 317 -0.02 10.14 13.23
C PHE A 317 -1.19 9.48 13.97
N ASN A 318 -1.19 8.15 13.99
CA ASN A 318 -2.19 7.32 14.65
C ASN A 318 -1.53 6.13 15.37
N ASN A 319 -1.94 5.84 16.60
CA ASN A 319 -1.51 4.66 17.38
C ASN A 319 0.01 4.40 17.29
N ILE A 320 0.81 5.37 17.72
CA ILE A 320 2.27 5.23 17.75
C ILE A 320 2.74 4.80 19.14
N ALA A 321 3.51 3.72 19.19
CA ALA A 321 4.23 3.32 20.39
C ALA A 321 5.71 3.77 20.30
N THR A 322 6.27 4.26 21.41
CA THR A 322 7.70 4.58 21.51
C THR A 322 8.38 3.65 22.51
N VAL A 323 9.36 2.87 22.03
CA VAL A 323 10.15 1.99 22.89
C VAL A 323 11.19 2.84 23.61
N SER A 324 11.13 2.87 24.94
CA SER A 324 12.19 3.46 25.76
C SER A 324 13.38 2.48 25.78
N GLY A 325 14.61 2.99 25.72
CA GLY A 325 15.82 2.19 25.50
C GLY A 325 16.23 1.20 26.59
N ASN A 326 15.32 0.79 27.49
CA ASN A 326 15.54 -0.27 28.46
C ASN A 326 14.29 -1.20 28.52
N PRO A 327 14.34 -2.39 27.90
CA PRO A 327 13.25 -3.39 27.95
C PRO A 327 13.11 -4.09 29.33
N SER A 328 13.77 -3.58 30.37
CA SER A 328 13.87 -4.23 31.68
C SER A 328 12.87 -3.72 32.71
N SER A 329 12.04 -2.72 32.40
CA SER A 329 11.11 -2.14 33.37
C SER A 329 9.65 -2.60 33.25
N GLY A 330 9.20 -3.22 32.15
CA GLY A 330 7.83 -3.76 32.03
C GLY A 330 6.70 -2.73 32.23
N GLU A 331 7.05 -1.43 32.31
CA GLU A 331 6.12 -0.32 32.43
C GLU A 331 5.99 0.30 31.05
N CYS A 332 4.95 -0.09 30.32
CA CYS A 332 4.53 0.60 29.11
C CYS A 332 4.17 2.04 29.48
N LYS A 333 5.11 2.97 29.34
CA LYS A 333 4.84 4.38 29.55
C LYS A 333 3.94 4.86 28.42
N GLN A 334 2.75 5.32 28.76
CA GLN A 334 1.79 5.95 27.84
C GLN A 334 2.26 7.35 27.37
N GLU A 335 3.56 7.56 27.20
CA GLU A 335 4.16 8.83 26.79
C GLU A 335 4.80 8.68 25.41
N THR A 336 4.16 9.24 24.39
CA THR A 336 4.65 9.25 23.01
C THR A 336 5.51 10.49 22.79
N ASN A 337 6.77 10.31 22.39
CA ASN A 337 7.70 11.41 22.14
C ASN A 337 7.97 11.57 20.63
N ILE A 338 7.45 12.66 20.05
CA ILE A 338 7.68 13.05 18.65
C ILE A 338 8.74 14.15 18.64
N HIS A 339 10.00 13.75 18.48
CA HIS A 339 11.14 14.68 18.51
C HIS A 339 11.68 14.94 17.10
N MET A 340 11.22 16.03 16.48
CA MET A 340 11.60 16.46 15.14
C MET A 340 12.06 17.94 15.10
N PRO A 341 13.11 18.29 15.84
CA PRO A 341 13.42 19.69 16.21
C PRO A 341 13.89 20.56 15.03
N TYR A 342 14.30 19.96 13.91
CA TYR A 342 14.76 20.67 12.72
C TYR A 342 13.71 20.80 11.61
N THR A 343 12.50 20.28 11.83
CA THR A 343 11.39 20.25 10.86
C THR A 343 10.31 21.23 11.28
N ALA A 344 9.79 22.02 10.33
CA ALA A 344 8.57 22.81 10.55
C ALA A 344 7.33 22.09 9.99
N PHE A 345 6.20 22.31 10.64
CA PHE A 345 4.91 21.73 10.27
C PHE A 345 3.89 22.83 9.98
N ASP A 346 3.14 22.72 8.89
CA ASP A 346 1.95 23.57 8.72
C ASP A 346 0.79 23.02 9.57
N LYS A 347 0.52 21.72 9.49
CA LYS A 347 -0.51 21.07 10.30
C LYS A 347 -0.05 19.74 10.88
N ILE A 348 -0.27 19.55 12.17
CA ILE A 348 -0.12 18.27 12.87
C ILE A 348 -1.50 17.70 13.19
N CYS A 349 -1.75 16.45 12.81
CA CYS A 349 -2.99 15.71 13.04
C CYS A 349 -2.68 14.48 13.90
N ALA A 350 -3.17 14.46 15.14
CA ALA A 350 -3.05 13.32 16.03
C ALA A 350 -4.39 12.57 16.08
N ASN A 351 -4.41 11.32 15.64
CA ASN A 351 -5.55 10.42 15.80
C ASN A 351 -5.30 9.56 17.04
N TYR A 352 -6.21 9.58 18.01
CA TYR A 352 -6.03 8.82 19.24
C TYR A 352 -7.36 8.31 19.79
N THR A 353 -7.33 7.08 20.29
CA THR A 353 -8.46 6.39 20.92
C THR A 353 -8.38 6.55 22.43
N GLY A 354 -8.86 7.67 22.96
CA GLY A 354 -8.84 7.93 24.41
C GLY A 354 -9.80 9.02 24.85
N PHE A 355 -10.25 8.95 26.11
CA PHE A 355 -11.16 9.93 26.71
C PHE A 355 -10.43 11.21 27.16
N VAL A 356 -9.16 11.10 27.58
CA VAL A 356 -8.33 12.25 27.95
C VAL A 356 -6.91 12.05 27.43
N ILE A 357 -6.36 13.06 26.76
CA ILE A 357 -4.98 13.06 26.26
C ILE A 357 -4.33 14.39 26.58
N LEU A 358 -3.09 14.35 27.04
CA LEU A 358 -2.28 15.53 27.28
C LEU A 358 -1.28 15.73 26.15
N LEU A 359 -1.17 16.94 25.62
CA LEU A 359 -0.23 17.26 24.55
C LEU A 359 0.64 18.44 24.94
N THR A 360 1.96 18.28 24.81
CA THR A 360 2.92 19.38 24.90
C THR A 360 3.51 19.63 23.52
N LEU A 361 3.38 20.86 23.02
CA LEU A 361 4.01 21.31 21.78
C LEU A 361 5.12 22.31 22.11
N SER A 362 6.36 21.93 21.85
CA SER A 362 7.53 22.77 22.01
C SER A 362 8.13 23.11 20.65
N THR A 363 8.21 24.40 20.35
CA THR A 363 8.95 24.95 19.22
C THR A 363 10.22 25.66 19.68
N ASP A 364 11.01 26.20 18.76
CA ASP A 364 12.19 27.03 19.09
C ASP A 364 11.82 28.29 19.92
N THR A 365 10.57 28.74 19.83
CA THR A 365 10.12 30.02 20.40
C THR A 365 9.08 29.89 21.51
N MET A 366 8.36 28.77 21.58
CA MET A 366 7.26 28.61 22.52
C MET A 366 7.05 27.17 22.97
N THR A 367 6.49 27.02 24.18
CA THR A 367 5.90 25.76 24.63
C THR A 367 4.43 26.00 24.95
N ARG A 368 3.55 25.23 24.34
CA ARG A 368 2.10 25.24 24.59
C ARG A 368 1.66 23.89 25.13
N TYR A 369 0.69 23.91 26.03
CA TYR A 369 0.10 22.73 26.66
C TYR A 369 -1.35 22.63 26.25
N TYR A 370 -1.78 21.43 25.89
CA TYR A 370 -3.15 21.14 25.53
C TYR A 370 -3.67 19.94 26.31
N ALA A 371 -4.95 19.98 26.63
CA ALA A 371 -5.70 18.84 27.12
C ALA A 371 -6.84 18.55 26.15
N CYS A 372 -6.94 17.31 25.72
CA CYS A 372 -8.10 16.79 25.03
C CYS A 372 -8.99 16.13 26.09
N THR A 373 -10.21 16.62 26.30
CA THR A 373 -11.17 16.02 27.25
C THR A 373 -12.45 15.65 26.49
N GLY A 374 -12.55 14.38 26.09
CA GLY A 374 -13.59 13.87 25.20
C GLY A 374 -13.23 13.95 23.71
N PRO A 375 -14.11 13.45 22.82
CA PRO A 375 -13.80 13.23 21.42
C PRO A 375 -13.62 14.51 20.58
N GLU A 376 -13.98 15.68 21.10
CA GLU A 376 -14.09 16.89 20.28
C GLU A 376 -13.30 18.10 20.82
N LEU A 377 -12.96 18.23 22.11
CA LEU A 377 -12.40 19.49 22.64
C LEU A 377 -10.89 19.39 22.90
N LEU A 378 -10.09 19.93 21.98
CA LEU A 378 -8.69 20.26 22.23
C LEU A 378 -8.60 21.68 22.80
N GLU A 379 -8.33 21.79 24.09
CA GLU A 379 -8.23 23.08 24.79
C GLU A 379 -6.79 23.37 25.17
N GLN A 380 -6.36 24.61 24.95
CA GLN A 380 -5.07 25.08 25.48
C GLN A 380 -5.22 25.32 26.98
N VAL A 381 -4.31 24.76 27.76
CA VAL A 381 -4.31 24.84 29.23
C VAL A 381 -3.01 25.45 29.74
N SER A 382 -3.02 25.92 30.99
CA SER A 382 -1.80 26.37 31.65
C SER A 382 -0.87 25.19 31.98
N LYS A 383 0.40 25.49 32.24
CA LYS A 383 1.39 24.49 32.65
C LYS A 383 1.02 23.85 34.00
N GLU A 384 0.48 24.65 34.91
CA GLU A 384 0.04 24.23 36.24
C GLU A 384 -1.13 23.26 36.12
N GLU A 385 -2.14 23.58 35.32
CA GLU A 385 -3.29 22.69 35.04
C GLU A 385 -2.85 21.40 34.34
N TYR A 386 -1.97 21.49 33.34
CA TYR A 386 -1.38 20.32 32.67
C TYR A 386 -0.68 19.39 33.67
N SER A 387 0.14 19.96 34.55
CA SER A 387 0.90 19.21 35.55
C SER A 387 -0.02 18.56 36.58
N GLN A 388 -1.09 19.26 36.99
CA GLN A 388 -2.11 18.69 37.86
C GLN A 388 -2.81 17.53 37.16
N MET A 389 -3.29 17.69 35.93
CA MET A 389 -3.95 16.61 35.18
C MET A 389 -3.06 15.38 35.02
N LYS A 390 -1.78 15.57 34.67
CA LYS A 390 -0.79 14.48 34.54
C LYS A 390 -0.55 13.72 35.85
N ASN A 391 -0.63 14.41 37.00
CA ASN A 391 -0.38 13.83 38.32
C ASN A 391 -1.64 13.28 39.02
N THR A 392 -2.83 13.76 38.64
CA THR A 392 -4.09 13.40 39.33
C THR A 392 -4.71 12.12 38.77
N THR A 393 -4.39 11.79 37.52
CA THR A 393 -4.95 10.62 36.85
C THR A 393 -3.79 9.72 36.43
N ASP A 394 -3.55 8.66 37.20
CA ASP A 394 -2.57 7.64 36.85
C ASP A 394 -2.91 7.06 35.47
N GLY A 395 -1.94 7.08 34.55
CA GLY A 395 -2.13 6.55 33.20
C GLY A 395 -3.01 7.41 32.30
N VAL A 396 -2.84 8.74 32.32
CA VAL A 396 -3.28 9.59 31.20
C VAL A 396 -2.21 9.58 30.10
N PRO A 397 -2.57 9.20 28.88
CA PRO A 397 -1.67 9.28 27.74
C PRO A 397 -1.18 10.70 27.51
N SER A 398 0.12 10.83 27.29
CA SER A 398 0.75 12.11 27.00
C SER A 398 1.56 12.06 25.71
N ILE A 399 1.49 13.12 24.91
CA ILE A 399 2.19 13.25 23.65
C ILE A 399 3.07 14.50 23.73
N ASN A 400 4.37 14.32 23.66
CA ASN A 400 5.33 15.42 23.62
C ASN A 400 5.82 15.60 22.19
N ILE A 401 5.50 16.74 21.59
CA ILE A 401 5.92 17.13 20.25
C ILE A 401 6.97 18.22 20.36
N ILE A 402 8.15 17.97 19.82
CA ILE A 402 9.23 18.95 19.70
C ILE A 402 9.51 19.14 18.22
N CYS A 403 9.33 20.36 17.71
CA CYS A 403 9.56 20.70 16.31
C CYS A 403 10.19 22.08 16.15
N ARG A 404 10.64 22.44 14.94
CA ARG A 404 11.17 23.79 14.69
C ARG A 404 10.07 24.85 14.80
N ASP A 405 8.94 24.58 14.15
CA ASP A 405 7.80 25.48 14.05
C ASP A 405 6.51 24.69 13.74
N CYS A 406 5.36 25.22 14.11
CA CYS A 406 4.05 24.59 13.89
C CYS A 406 2.94 25.66 13.79
N ASN A 407 2.18 25.66 12.68
CA ASN A 407 1.07 26.62 12.50
C ASN A 407 -0.26 26.13 13.07
N ALA A 408 -0.55 24.83 13.00
CA ALA A 408 -1.84 24.30 13.44
C ALA A 408 -1.72 22.88 14.00
N ILE A 409 -2.55 22.58 15.00
CA ILE A 409 -2.69 21.24 15.54
C ILE A 409 -4.17 20.82 15.61
N THR A 410 -4.43 19.56 15.30
CA THR A 410 -5.76 18.95 15.35
C THR A 410 -5.62 17.59 16.02
N VAL A 411 -6.50 17.31 16.98
CA VAL A 411 -6.60 16.00 17.62
C VAL A 411 -7.97 15.42 17.27
N PHE A 412 -8.01 14.18 16.81
CA PHE A 412 -9.24 13.45 16.52
C PHE A 412 -9.44 12.38 17.59
N GLY A 413 -10.55 12.45 18.32
CA GLY A 413 -10.99 11.39 19.24
C GLY A 413 -11.86 10.34 18.53
N GLY A 414 -11.71 9.08 18.89
CA GLY A 414 -12.36 7.96 18.22
C GLY A 414 -13.90 7.98 18.23
N MET A 415 -14.47 8.15 17.03
CA MET A 415 -15.63 7.51 16.38
C MET A 415 -16.35 8.56 15.50
N GLY A 416 -15.85 8.77 14.29
CA GLY A 416 -16.66 9.28 13.17
C GLY A 416 -17.12 10.75 13.16
N PHE A 417 -16.75 11.59 14.13
CA PHE A 417 -17.16 13.01 14.15
C PHE A 417 -15.95 13.96 14.23
N GLY A 418 -16.11 15.14 13.63
CA GLY A 418 -15.03 16.04 13.19
C GLY A 418 -14.03 16.43 14.27
N GLY A 419 -12.74 16.47 13.91
CA GLY A 419 -11.69 16.98 14.79
C GLY A 419 -11.69 18.51 14.85
N ASN A 420 -11.36 19.06 16.02
CA ASN A 420 -11.22 20.50 16.21
C ASN A 420 -9.79 20.97 15.90
N GLU A 421 -9.71 21.98 15.04
CA GLU A 421 -8.46 22.59 14.59
C GLU A 421 -8.14 23.83 15.42
N VAL A 422 -6.95 23.85 16.02
CA VAL A 422 -6.41 25.01 16.74
C VAL A 422 -5.34 25.66 15.86
N VAL A 423 -5.57 26.91 15.45
CA VAL A 423 -4.61 27.74 14.72
C VAL A 423 -3.70 28.46 15.71
N LEU A 424 -2.39 28.25 15.56
CA LEU A 424 -1.36 28.82 16.42
C LEU A 424 -0.93 30.16 15.83
N HIS A 425 -1.56 31.24 16.29
CA HIS A 425 -1.11 32.61 15.99
C HIS A 425 0.15 32.97 16.77
#